data_AF-A0A935T3X7-F1
#
_entry.id   AF-A0A935T3X7-F1
#
_cell.length_a   1.000
_cell.length_b   1.000
_cell.length_c   1.000
_cell.angle_alpha   90.00
_cell.angle_beta   90.00
_cell.angle_gamma   90.00
#
_symmetry.space_group_name_H-M   'P 1'
#
loop_
_entity.id
_entity.type
_entity.pdbx_description
1 polymer ?
#
loop_
_entity_poly.entity_id
_entity_poly.type
_entity_poly.pdbx_seq_one_letter_code
_entity_poly.pdbx_strand_id
1 'polypeptide(L)'
;MHKAERTLAAARVLFDNGDVEGACNRAYYAMFDAAHAALLASGASLPEAQTRTHRGLIGAFGLHFRSRETIPSPATVGDPAGDRFRRFF
;
A
#
# COMPACT_ATOMS: atom_id res chain seq x y z
N MET A 1 -0.51 -8.70 21.60
CA MET A 1 0.10 -9.33 20.41
C MET A 1 -0.95 -9.36 19.32
N HIS A 2 -0.86 -8.42 18.38
CA HIS A 2 -1.91 -8.16 17.39
C HIS A 2 -1.83 -9.20 16.27
N LYS A 3 -2.98 -9.73 15.84
CA LYS A 3 -3.14 -10.78 14.80
C LYS A 3 -2.14 -10.69 13.63
N ALA A 4 -1.86 -9.47 13.14
CA ALA A 4 -0.91 -9.23 12.05
C ALA A 4 0.51 -9.74 12.34
N GLU A 5 1.03 -9.55 13.56
CA GLU A 5 2.37 -10.01 13.97
C GLU A 5 2.47 -11.54 13.91
N ARG A 6 1.42 -12.22 14.37
CA ARG A 6 1.34 -13.69 14.33
C ARG A 6 1.28 -14.22 12.90
N THR A 7 0.49 -13.56 12.04
CA THR A 7 0.38 -13.94 10.63
C THR A 7 1.68 -13.70 9.87
N LEU A 8 2.40 -12.62 10.18
CA LEU A 8 3.72 -12.33 9.60
C LEU A 8 4.78 -13.35 10.05
N ALA A 9 4.80 -13.72 11.34
CA ALA A 9 5.68 -14.77 11.83
C ALA A 9 5.39 -16.12 11.14
N ALA A 10 4.12 -16.45 10.92
CA ALA A 10 3.73 -17.65 10.18
C ALA A 10 4.13 -17.58 8.69
N ALA A 11 4.03 -16.41 8.05
CA ALA A 11 4.52 -16.21 6.69
C ALA A 11 6.03 -16.47 6.59
N ARG A 12 6.79 -16.03 7.60
CA ARG A 12 8.24 -16.26 7.63
C ARG A 12 8.60 -17.74 7.71
N VAL A 13 7.90 -18.50 8.56
CA VAL A 13 8.12 -19.96 8.67
C VAL A 13 7.86 -20.68 7.35
N LEU A 14 6.82 -20.29 6.60
CA LEU A 14 6.53 -20.91 5.30
C LEU A 14 7.57 -20.57 4.25
N PHE A 15 8.03 -19.33 4.25
CA PHE A 15 9.09 -18.88 3.35
C PHE A 15 10.38 -19.67 3.60
N ASP A 16 10.76 -19.83 4.87
CA ASP A 16 11.95 -20.57 5.26
C ASP A 16 11.82 -22.08 4.91
N ASN A 17 10.59 -22.60 4.83
CA ASN A 17 10.29 -23.97 4.39
C ASN A 17 10.14 -24.12 2.86
N GLY A 18 10.32 -23.05 2.07
CA GLY A 18 10.21 -23.06 0.61
C GLY A 18 8.79 -22.94 0.06
N ASP A 19 7.77 -22.81 0.90
CA ASP A 19 6.38 -22.53 0.49
C ASP A 19 6.18 -21.02 0.29
N VAL A 20 6.69 -20.54 -0.85
CA VAL A 20 6.65 -19.11 -1.22
C VAL A 20 5.21 -18.63 -1.44
N GLU A 21 4.31 -19.48 -1.96
CA GLU A 21 2.91 -19.12 -2.19
C GLU A 21 2.16 -18.95 -0.87
N GLY A 22 2.31 -19.91 0.05
CA GLY A 22 1.73 -19.84 1.39
C GLY A 22 2.27 -18.67 2.23
N ALA A 23 3.56 -18.33 2.04
CA ALA A 23 4.18 -17.17 2.65
C ALA A 23 3.60 -15.86 2.11
N CYS A 24 3.49 -15.71 0.79
CA CYS A 24 2.92 -14.53 0.13
C CYS A 24 1.48 -14.26 0.58
N ASN A 25 0.65 -15.31 0.62
CA ASN A 25 -0.74 -15.19 1.05
C ASN A 25 -0.86 -14.68 2.50
N ARG A 26 -0.09 -15.27 3.42
CA ARG A 26 -0.09 -14.85 4.82
C ARG A 26 0.48 -13.43 5.01
N ALA A 27 1.57 -13.10 4.33
CA ALA A 27 2.15 -11.76 4.37
C ALA A 27 1.15 -10.69 3.89
N TYR A 28 0.40 -10.98 2.82
CA TYR A 28 -0.63 -10.10 2.29
C TYR A 28 -1.75 -9.82 3.29
N TYR A 29 -2.30 -10.85 3.93
CA TYR A 29 -3.35 -10.65 4.94
C TYR A 29 -2.83 -10.01 6.23
N ALA A 30 -1.56 -10.23 6.58
CA ALA A 30 -0.92 -9.52 7.70
C ALA A 30 -0.85 -8.01 7.41
N MET A 31 -0.46 -7.61 6.20
CA MET A 31 -0.46 -6.22 5.75
C MET A 31 -1.89 -5.65 5.73
N PHE A 32 -2.88 -6.41 5.29
CA PHE A 32 -4.28 -5.99 5.26
C PHE A 32 -4.81 -5.70 6.68
N ASP A 33 -4.61 -6.62 7.63
CA ASP A 33 -5.00 -6.43 9.03
C ASP A 33 -4.29 -5.21 9.64
N ALA A 34 -3.00 -5.01 9.34
CA ALA A 34 -2.22 -3.86 9.82
C ALA A 34 -2.72 -2.53 9.25
N ALA A 35 -3.00 -2.47 7.95
CA ALA A 35 -3.53 -1.27 7.29
C ALA A 35 -4.94 -0.91 7.79
N HIS A 36 -5.79 -1.92 8.03
CA HIS A 36 -7.10 -1.71 8.63
C HIS A 36 -7.00 -1.18 10.07
N ALA A 37 -6.11 -1.75 10.88
CA ALA A 37 -5.85 -1.25 12.24
C ALA A 37 -5.30 0.18 12.23
N ALA A 38 -4.41 0.52 11.29
CA ALA A 38 -3.85 1.86 11.15
C ALA A 38 -4.90 2.90 10.74
N LEU A 39 -5.82 2.55 9.83
CA LEU A 39 -6.94 3.40 9.44
C LEU A 39 -7.94 3.63 10.59
N LEU A 40 -8.23 2.59 11.37
CA LEU A 40 -9.05 2.73 12.58
C LEU A 40 -8.37 3.63 13.62
N ALA A 41 -7.06 3.47 13.83
CA ALA A 41 -6.28 4.27 14.77
C ALA A 41 -6.12 5.73 14.33
N SER A 42 -6.15 6.02 13.03
CA SER A 42 -6.08 7.40 12.52
C SER A 42 -7.40 8.18 12.64
N GLY A 43 -8.46 7.54 13.14
CA GLY A 43 -9.79 8.16 13.25
C GLY A 43 -10.44 8.40 11.88
N ALA A 44 -9.95 7.73 10.83
CA ALA A 44 -10.51 7.84 9.50
C ALA A 44 -11.93 7.24 9.50
N SER A 45 -12.95 8.10 9.45
CA SER A 45 -14.35 7.70 9.29
C SER A 45 -14.61 7.28 7.85
N LEU A 46 -14.03 6.16 7.44
CA LEU A 46 -14.23 5.59 6.11
C LEU A 46 -15.55 4.81 6.10
N PRO A 47 -16.33 4.89 5.00
CA PRO A 47 -17.49 4.03 4.83
C PRO A 47 -17.05 2.57 4.92
N GLU A 48 -17.74 1.72 5.71
CA GLU A 48 -17.37 0.30 5.85
C GLU A 48 -17.29 -0.43 4.50
N ALA A 49 -18.05 0.03 3.49
CA ALA A 49 -17.98 -0.48 2.12
C ALA A 49 -16.57 -0.32 1.49
N GLN A 50 -15.84 0.72 1.88
CA GLN A 50 -14.52 1.05 1.34
C GLN A 50 -13.41 0.22 2.01
N THR A 51 -13.55 -0.15 3.28
CA THR A 51 -12.59 -1.02 4.00
C THR A 51 -12.84 -2.52 3.78
N ARG A 52 -14.04 -2.91 3.34
CA ARG A 52 -14.37 -4.31 2.97
C ARG A 52 -13.79 -4.76 1.63
N THR A 53 -13.35 -3.84 0.77
CA THR A 53 -12.74 -4.19 -0.52
C THR A 53 -11.23 -4.01 -0.45
N HIS A 54 -10.46 -4.98 -0.94
CA HIS A 54 -8.99 -4.88 -0.98
C HIS A 54 -8.49 -3.61 -1.64
N ARG A 55 -9.10 -3.25 -2.79
CA ARG A 55 -8.75 -2.04 -3.54
C ARG A 55 -9.10 -0.77 -2.77
N GLY A 56 -10.25 -0.75 -2.09
CA GLY A 56 -10.68 0.39 -1.28
C GLY A 56 -9.80 0.60 -0.05
N LEU A 57 -9.44 -0.48 0.65
CA LEU A 57 -8.55 -0.42 1.82
C LEU A 57 -7.17 0.13 1.44
N ILE A 58 -6.54 -0.44 0.40
CA ILE A 58 -5.20 -0.01 -0.05
C ILE A 58 -5.24 1.44 -0.52
N GLY A 59 -6.29 1.84 -1.27
CA GLY A 59 -6.47 3.22 -1.72
C GLY A 59 -6.64 4.19 -0.55
N ALA A 60 -7.48 3.85 0.43
CA ALA A 60 -7.70 4.69 1.60
C ALA A 60 -6.44 4.79 2.49
N PHE A 61 -5.74 3.68 2.70
CA PHE A 61 -4.44 3.68 3.40
C PHE A 61 -3.43 4.57 2.67
N GLY A 62 -3.31 4.45 1.35
CA GLY A 62 -2.43 5.29 0.55
C GLY A 62 -2.78 6.78 0.59
N LEU A 63 -4.06 7.14 0.68
CA LEU A 63 -4.52 8.52 0.84
C LEU A 63 -4.24 9.09 2.23
N HIS A 64 -4.50 8.29 3.28
CA HIS A 64 -4.30 8.71 4.67
C HIS A 64 -2.83 8.74 5.09
N PHE A 65 -2.00 7.84 4.55
CA PHE A 65 -0.58 7.70 4.86
C PHE A 65 0.30 8.07 3.66
N ARG A 66 -0.07 9.12 2.92
CA ARG A 66 0.77 9.66 1.84
C ARG A 66 2.13 10.06 2.39
N SER A 67 3.18 9.37 1.94
CA SER A 67 4.55 9.85 2.04
C SER A 67 4.62 11.25 1.45
N ARG A 68 4.96 12.23 2.30
CA ARG A 68 5.03 13.64 1.95
C ARG A 68 6.32 13.93 1.17
N GLU A 69 6.58 13.18 0.11
CA GLU A 69 7.61 13.53 -0.86
C GLU A 69 6.90 14.22 -2.03
N THR A 70 6.65 15.51 -1.83
CA THR A 70 6.38 16.40 -2.96
C THR A 70 7.63 16.41 -3.81
N ILE A 71 7.66 15.59 -4.87
CA ILE A 71 8.60 15.85 -5.97
C ILE A 71 8.15 17.20 -6.55
N PRO A 72 8.95 18.27 -6.43
CA PRO A 72 8.62 19.53 -7.07
C PRO A 72 8.56 19.27 -8.58
N SER A 73 7.40 19.57 -9.18
CA SER A 73 7.25 19.53 -10.64
C SER A 73 8.30 20.45 -11.27
N PRO A 74 9.09 19.97 -12.26
CA PRO A 74 10.00 20.83 -13.01
C PRO A 74 9.17 21.68 -13.99
N ALA A 75 8.49 22.69 -13.46
CA ALA A 75 7.69 23.62 -14.26
C ALA A 75 8.04 25.07 -13.93
N THR A 76 9.32 25.43 -13.92
CA THR A 76 9.76 26.83 -14.15
C THR A 76 11.23 26.94 -14.57
N VAL A 77 11.66 26.21 -15.60
CA VAL A 77 12.81 26.65 -16.42
C VAL A 77 12.40 26.45 -17.86
N GLY A 78 12.25 27.56 -18.59
CA GLY A 78 11.88 27.54 -20.00
C GLY A 78 12.94 26.81 -20.83
N ASP A 79 12.53 25.75 -21.51
CA ASP A 79 13.30 25.10 -22.56
C ASP A 79 12.36 24.85 -23.76
N PRO A 80 12.62 25.43 -24.95
CA PRO A 80 11.74 25.33 -26.12
C PRO A 80 11.80 23.98 -26.86
N ALA A 81 12.35 22.92 -26.29
CA ALA A 81 12.52 21.62 -26.95
C ALA A 81 11.40 20.58 -26.67
N GLY A 82 10.18 21.03 -26.36
CA GLY A 82 9.04 20.18 -26.06
C GLY A 82 8.32 19.65 -27.29
N ASP A 83 8.93 18.75 -28.07
CA ASP A 83 8.19 18.11 -29.19
C ASP A 83 8.65 16.69 -29.57
N ARG A 84 9.09 15.87 -28.60
CA ARG A 84 9.53 14.49 -28.93
C ARG A 84 9.16 13.35 -27.99
N PHE A 85 8.25 13.54 -27.04
CA PHE A 85 7.91 12.48 -26.07
C PHE A 85 6.39 12.28 -25.87
N ARG A 86 5.63 12.16 -26.97
CA ARG A 86 4.23 11.69 -26.94
C ARG A 86 3.96 10.56 -27.93
N ARG A 87 4.79 9.52 -27.90
CA ARG A 87 4.49 8.27 -28.63
C ARG A 87 4.95 7.02 -27.90
N PHE A 88 4.63 6.90 -26.62
CA PHE A 88 4.52 5.62 -25.93
C PHE A 88 3.66 5.87 -24.69
N PHE A 89 2.34 5.79 -24.87
CA PHE A 89 1.30 5.28 -23.98
C PHE A 89 -0.05 5.60 -24.60
#